data_AF-A0A6M3XLB3-F1
#
_entry.id   AF-A0A6M3XLB3-F1
#
_cell.length_a   1.000
_cell.length_b   1.000
_cell.length_c   1.000
_cell.angle_alpha   90.00
_cell.angle_beta   90.00
_cell.angle_gamma   90.00
#
_symmetry.space_group_name_H-M   'P 1'
#
loop_
_entity.id
_entity.type
_entity.pdbx_description
1 polymer ?
#
loop_
_entity_poly.entity_id
_entity_poly.type
_entity_poly.pdbx_seq_one_letter_code
_entity_poly.pdbx_strand_id
1 'polypeptide(L)'
;FLACDTTWAINPLRKAVDKLDFLTRRQLRCYVLIGFDGETIEQAKARLEEVWDAGCLPYTQLYQPPDRERIKYTPEWRALNRLWSWPAAMLANHKEIEELLR
;
A
#
# COMPACT_ATOMS: atom_id res chain seq x y z
N PHE A 1 -11.76 -2.81 -5.12
CA PHE A 1 -10.63 -2.69 -4.18
C PHE A 1 -10.14 -4.09 -3.86
N LEU A 2 -8.83 -4.28 -3.84
CA LEU A 2 -8.12 -5.46 -3.34
C LEU A 2 -7.59 -5.14 -1.92
N ALA A 3 -7.02 -6.13 -1.23
CA ALA A 3 -6.42 -5.93 0.08
C ALA A 3 -5.15 -6.78 0.23
N CYS A 4 -4.14 -6.22 0.91
CA CYS A 4 -2.86 -6.86 1.18
C CYS A 4 -2.34 -6.49 2.58
N ASP A 5 -3.14 -6.82 3.59
CA ASP A 5 -2.87 -6.44 4.99
C ASP A 5 -1.72 -7.24 5.64
N THR A 6 -1.33 -8.35 5.03
CA THR A 6 -0.24 -9.20 5.49
C THR A 6 0.73 -9.48 4.34
N THR A 7 1.97 -9.81 4.66
CA THR A 7 2.98 -10.22 3.68
C THR A 7 2.54 -11.46 2.89
N TRP A 8 1.81 -12.38 3.51
CA TRP A 8 1.27 -13.58 2.85
C TRP A 8 0.26 -13.27 1.74
N ALA A 9 -0.38 -12.10 1.78
CA ALA A 9 -1.38 -11.70 0.79
C ALA A 9 -0.77 -11.25 -0.55
N ILE A 10 0.56 -11.08 -0.65
CA ILE A 10 1.20 -10.56 -1.87
C ILE A 10 1.06 -11.50 -3.07
N ASN A 11 1.21 -12.81 -2.86
CA ASN A 11 1.08 -13.80 -3.93
C ASN A 11 -0.38 -13.95 -4.41
N PRO A 12 -1.38 -14.05 -3.52
CA PRO A 12 -2.78 -13.91 -3.90
C PRO A 12 -3.09 -12.61 -4.65
N LEU A 13 -2.52 -11.48 -4.22
CA LEU A 13 -2.70 -10.18 -4.88
C LEU A 13 -2.21 -10.22 -6.32
N ARG A 14 -0.98 -10.69 -6.57
CA ARG A 14 -0.41 -10.80 -7.92
C ARG A 14 -1.29 -11.65 -8.85
N LYS A 15 -1.80 -12.78 -8.35
CA LYS A 15 -2.74 -13.63 -9.11
C LYS A 15 -4.07 -12.92 -9.39
N ALA A 16 -4.55 -12.10 -8.45
CA ALA A 16 -5.76 -11.31 -8.67
C ALA A 16 -5.53 -10.21 -9.71
N VAL A 17 -4.39 -9.53 -9.68
CA VAL A 17 -4.05 -8.51 -10.69
C VAL A 17 -3.91 -9.12 -12.07
N ASP A 18 -3.26 -10.28 -12.21
CA ASP A 18 -3.14 -11.02 -13.46
C ASP A 18 -4.51 -11.38 -14.06
N LYS A 19 -5.47 -11.80 -13.23
CA LYS A 19 -6.85 -12.06 -13.66
C LYS A 19 -7.66 -10.81 -14.01
N LEU A 20 -7.16 -9.63 -13.63
CA LEU A 20 -7.79 -8.32 -13.84
C LEU A 20 -6.99 -7.50 -14.85
N ASP A 21 -6.27 -8.16 -15.76
CA ASP A 21 -5.45 -7.56 -16.82
C ASP A 21 -6.19 -6.56 -17.73
N PHE A 22 -7.51 -6.69 -17.84
CA PHE A 22 -8.38 -5.73 -18.51
C PHE A 22 -8.56 -4.40 -17.77
N LEU A 23 -8.07 -4.27 -16.53
CA LEU A 23 -8.05 -3.04 -15.75
C LEU A 23 -6.64 -2.47 -15.69
N THR A 24 -6.55 -1.14 -15.80
CA THR A 24 -5.28 -0.44 -15.60
C THR A 24 -4.91 -0.36 -14.12
N ARG A 25 -3.61 -0.19 -13.82
CA ARG A 25 -3.10 0.09 -12.46
C ARG A 25 -3.92 1.14 -11.72
N ARG A 26 -4.31 2.23 -12.40
CA ARG A 26 -5.06 3.35 -11.79
C ARG A 26 -6.48 2.98 -11.36
N GLN A 27 -7.06 1.93 -11.96
CA GLN A 27 -8.36 1.37 -11.58
C GLN A 27 -8.22 0.31 -10.47
N LEU A 28 -7.03 -0.26 -10.28
CA LEU A 28 -6.73 -1.26 -9.27
C LEU A 28 -6.21 -0.62 -7.98
N ARG A 29 -7.10 -0.45 -7.00
CA ARG A 29 -6.75 -0.01 -5.65
C ARG A 29 -6.55 -1.18 -4.71
N CYS A 30 -5.50 -1.13 -3.89
CA CYS A 30 -5.23 -2.15 -2.88
C CYS A 30 -5.11 -1.51 -1.49
N TYR A 31 -5.99 -1.90 -0.58
CA TYR A 31 -5.93 -1.50 0.82
C TYR A 31 -4.77 -2.21 1.53
N VAL A 32 -4.02 -1.47 2.35
CA VAL A 32 -2.88 -2.00 3.11
C VAL A 32 -2.94 -1.46 4.53
N LEU A 33 -3.31 -2.32 5.48
CA LEU A 33 -3.16 -2.05 6.90
C LEU A 33 -1.67 -2.04 7.27
N ILE A 34 -1.25 -1.00 7.98
CA ILE A 34 0.14 -0.81 8.42
C ILE A 34 0.25 -0.50 9.92
N GLY A 35 1.36 -0.89 10.53
CA GLY A 35 1.66 -0.67 11.95
C GLY A 35 0.88 -1.60 12.89
N PHE A 36 0.52 -2.79 12.42
CA PHE A 36 -0.11 -3.85 13.21
C PHE A 36 0.96 -4.85 13.70
N ASP A 37 0.73 -5.45 14.87
CA ASP A 37 1.52 -6.57 15.41
C ASP A 37 3.06 -6.37 15.43
N GLY A 38 3.51 -5.21 15.91
CA GLY A 38 4.95 -4.92 16.03
C GLY A 38 5.67 -4.63 14.72
N GLU A 39 4.93 -4.45 13.62
CA GLU A 39 5.48 -4.08 12.32
C GLU A 39 6.34 -2.81 12.37
N THR A 40 7.53 -2.86 11.75
CA THR A 40 8.40 -1.70 11.58
C THR A 40 7.99 -0.87 10.37
N ILE A 41 8.39 0.40 10.35
CA ILE A 41 8.07 1.31 9.23
C ILE A 41 8.71 0.84 7.91
N GLU A 42 9.88 0.20 7.97
CA GLU A 42 10.57 -0.37 6.82
C GLU A 42 9.81 -1.57 6.24
N GLN A 43 9.26 -2.43 7.10
CA GLN A 43 8.42 -3.56 6.68
C GLN A 43 7.13 -3.07 6.01
N ALA A 44 6.48 -2.06 6.60
CA ALA A 44 5.30 -1.43 6.00
C ALA A 44 5.63 -0.79 4.65
N LYS A 45 6.75 -0.05 4.56
CA LYS A 45 7.22 0.54 3.30
C LYS A 45 7.47 -0.53 2.24
N ALA A 46 8.20 -1.60 2.58
CA ALA A 46 8.49 -2.68 1.66
C ALA A 46 7.21 -3.32 1.11
N ARG A 47 6.21 -3.59 1.96
CA ARG A 47 4.92 -4.14 1.49
C ARG A 47 4.19 -3.19 0.55
N LEU A 48 4.26 -1.88 0.78
CA LEU A 48 3.64 -0.89 -0.11
C LEU A 48 4.29 -0.85 -1.48
N GLU A 49 5.62 -0.92 -1.53
CA GLU A 49 6.38 -1.07 -2.77
C GLU A 49 6.02 -2.38 -3.48
N GLU A 50 5.92 -3.51 -2.77
CA GLU A 50 5.51 -4.77 -3.38
C GLU A 50 4.10 -4.73 -3.99
N VAL A 51 3.15 -4.03 -3.35
CA VAL A 51 1.80 -3.82 -3.88
C VAL A 51 1.83 -2.90 -5.11
N TRP A 52 2.69 -1.89 -5.10
CA TRP A 52 2.95 -1.07 -6.27
C TRP A 52 3.52 -1.93 -7.41
N ASP A 53 4.54 -2.73 -7.17
CA ASP A 53 5.16 -3.59 -8.17
C ASP A 53 4.20 -4.65 -8.70
N ALA A 54 3.27 -5.12 -7.86
CA ALA A 54 2.20 -6.03 -8.27
C ALA A 54 1.20 -5.40 -9.27
N GLY A 55 1.30 -4.10 -9.59
CA GLY A 55 0.44 -3.44 -10.57
C GLY A 55 -0.77 -2.72 -9.97
N CYS A 56 -0.81 -2.54 -8.65
CA CYS A 56 -1.88 -1.81 -7.96
C CYS A 56 -1.44 -0.42 -7.53
N LEU A 57 -2.42 0.42 -7.20
CA LEU A 57 -2.23 1.62 -6.40
C LEU A 57 -2.52 1.29 -4.92
N PRO A 58 -1.50 1.26 -4.04
CA PRO A 58 -1.71 1.12 -2.62
C PRO A 58 -2.61 2.22 -2.04
N TYR A 59 -3.27 1.89 -0.94
CA TYR A 59 -4.00 2.80 -0.08
C TYR A 59 -3.77 2.38 1.37
N THR A 60 -2.91 3.11 2.06
CA THR A 60 -2.53 2.81 3.45
C THR A 60 -3.61 3.20 4.44
N GLN A 61 -3.75 2.39 5.48
CA GLN A 61 -4.42 2.77 6.71
C GLN A 61 -3.56 2.36 7.91
N LEU A 62 -3.33 3.32 8.83
CA LEU A 62 -2.71 3.05 10.12
C LEU A 62 -3.66 2.24 11.01
N TYR A 63 -3.17 1.15 11.56
CA TYR A 63 -3.90 0.35 12.53
C TYR A 63 -4.28 1.17 13.76
N GLN A 64 -5.46 0.92 14.30
CA GLN A 64 -5.87 1.45 15.61
C GLN A 64 -6.60 0.34 16.35
N PRO A 65 -6.21 0.03 17.60
CA PRO A 65 -6.89 -1.00 18.37
C PRO A 65 -8.31 -0.52 18.72
N PRO A 66 -9.33 -1.37 18.57
CA PRO A 66 -10.70 -1.01 18.92
C PRO A 66 -10.91 -0.94 20.45
N ASP A 67 -10.24 -1.81 21.20
CA ASP A 67 -10.51 -2.03 22.64
C ASP A 67 -9.37 -1.58 23.55
N ARG A 68 -8.44 -0.76 23.05
CA ARG A 68 -7.27 -0.28 23.80
C ARG A 68 -7.01 1.19 23.54
N GLU A 69 -6.08 1.78 24.29
CA GLU A 69 -5.64 3.16 24.06
C GLU A 69 -5.17 3.34 22.62
N ARG A 70 -5.55 4.47 22.01
CA ARG A 70 -5.18 4.80 20.63
C ARG A 70 -3.67 4.92 20.50
N ILE A 71 -3.14 4.32 19.44
CA ILE A 71 -1.72 4.40 19.13
C ILE A 71 -1.38 5.83 18.69
N LYS A 72 -0.40 6.42 19.36
CA LYS A 72 0.21 7.71 18.97
C LYS A 72 1.39 7.45 18.04
N TYR A 73 1.12 7.46 16.74
CA TYR A 73 2.14 7.24 15.72
C TYR A 73 3.13 8.41 15.60
N THR A 74 4.39 8.07 15.31
CA THR A 74 5.46 9.06 15.07
C THR A 74 5.15 9.91 13.81
N PRO A 75 5.82 11.06 13.64
CA PRO A 75 5.73 11.81 12.39
C PRO A 75 6.06 10.99 11.14
N GLU A 76 7.01 10.03 11.21
CA GLU A 76 7.37 9.22 10.03
C GLU A 76 6.21 8.31 9.60
N TRP A 77 5.55 7.63 10.53
CA TRP A 77 4.37 6.79 10.22
C TRP A 77 3.24 7.60 9.58
N ARG A 78 2.98 8.82 10.09
CA ARG A 78 1.98 9.71 9.52
C ARG A 78 2.37 10.19 8.13
N ALA A 79 3.66 10.47 7.90
CA ALA A 79 4.18 10.85 6.60
C ALA A 79 4.06 9.71 5.59
N LEU A 80 4.41 8.48 5.97
CA LEU A 80 4.25 7.28 5.15
C LEU A 80 2.78 7.07 4.79
N ASN A 81 1.89 7.10 5.79
CA ASN A 81 0.46 6.95 5.54
C ASN A 81 -0.08 8.05 4.60
N ARG A 82 0.33 9.31 4.78
CA ARG A 82 -0.10 10.41 3.89
C ARG A 82 0.39 10.23 2.45
N LEU A 83 1.66 9.82 2.28
CA LEU A 83 2.26 9.59 0.97
C LEU A 83 1.48 8.55 0.17
N TRP A 84 1.19 7.41 0.78
CA TRP A 84 0.60 6.26 0.10
C TRP A 84 -0.94 6.25 0.10
N SER A 85 -1.60 6.98 1.00
CA SER A 85 -3.06 7.19 0.92
C SER A 85 -3.44 8.21 -0.16
N TRP A 86 -2.52 9.08 -0.58
CA TRP A 86 -2.80 10.13 -1.56
C TRP A 86 -2.24 9.81 -2.95
N PRO A 87 -3.10 9.59 -3.98
CA PRO A 87 -2.65 9.10 -5.28
C PRO A 87 -1.70 10.06 -5.99
N ALA A 88 -1.95 11.37 -5.90
CA ALA A 88 -1.12 12.37 -6.57
C ALA A 88 0.31 12.39 -6.02
N ALA A 89 0.45 12.30 -4.68
CA ALA A 89 1.76 12.26 -4.04
C ALA A 89 2.52 10.98 -4.39
N MET A 90 1.84 9.83 -4.34
CA MET A 90 2.43 8.55 -4.72
C MET A 90 2.88 8.53 -6.18
N LEU A 91 2.00 8.92 -7.13
CA LEU A 91 2.33 8.96 -8.56
C LEU A 91 3.49 9.91 -8.87
N ALA A 92 3.56 11.07 -8.19
CA ALA A 92 4.66 12.01 -8.36
C ALA A 92 6.01 11.43 -7.89
N ASN A 93 6.02 10.60 -6.84
CA ASN A 93 7.22 9.93 -6.36
C ASN A 93 7.67 8.76 -7.26
N HIS A 94 6.77 8.17 -8.03
CA HIS A 94 7.04 7.03 -8.91
C HIS A 94 7.00 7.40 -10.40
N LYS A 95 7.13 8.70 -10.70
CA LYS A 95 6.86 9.26 -12.03
C LYS A 95 7.77 8.68 -13.12
N GLU A 96 9.03 8.42 -12.79
CA GLU A 96 10.01 7.79 -13.69
C GLU A 96 9.58 6.36 -14.09
N ILE A 97 8.98 5.59 -13.16
CA ILE A 97 8.52 4.22 -13.41
C ILE A 97 7.25 4.20 -14.26
N GLU A 98 6.32 5.16 -14.09
CA GLU A 98 5.14 5.24 -14.96
C GLU A 98 5.48 5.68 -16.40
N GLU A 99 6.50 6.53 -16.60
CA GLU A 99 6.94 6.95 -17.94
C GLU A 99 7.62 5.80 -18.70
N LEU A 100 8.29 4.87 -18.00
CA LEU A 100 8.91 3.67 -18.57
C LEU A 100 7.92 2.55 -18.94
N LEU A 101 6.71 2.56 -18.37
CA LEU A 101 5.69 1.51 -18.56
C LEU A 101 4.58 1.91 -19.55
N ARG A 102 4.69 3.08 -20.19
CA ARG A 102 3.84 3.51 -21.31
C ARG A 102 4.42 3.09 -22.66
#